data_AF-A0A0H5RNB2-F1
#
_entry.id   AF-A0A0H5RNB2-F1
#
_cell.length_a   1.000
_cell.length_b   1.000
_cell.length_c   1.000
_cell.angle_alpha   90.00
_cell.angle_beta   90.00
_cell.angle_gamma   90.00
#
_symmetry.space_group_name_H-M   'P 1'
#
loop_
_entity.id
_entity.type
_entity.pdbx_description
1 polymer ?
#
loop_
_entity_poly.entity_id
_entity_poly.type
_entity_poly.pdbx_seq_one_letter_code
_entity_poly.pdbx_strand_id
1 'polypeptide(L)'
;MSGANDSATVSAEVQADVTTDEAQAEQKADHEAHIKVLRGQPSDEEMAALMAVLGTAGGGDAGPVVRDRNLWGHPVDKLRYSIYSWQRVTLLERTHMRR
;
A
#
# COMPACT_ATOMS: atom_id res chain seq x y z
N MET A 1 19.70 -64.89 13.57
CA MET A 1 19.17 -64.98 12.19
C MET A 1 18.00 -64.01 12.12
N SER A 2 18.12 -63.02 11.24
CA SER A 2 17.26 -61.85 11.06
C SER A 2 15.77 -62.15 10.82
N GLY A 3 14.91 -61.18 11.12
CA GLY A 3 13.52 -61.17 10.68
C GLY A 3 12.77 -59.93 11.15
N ALA A 4 12.84 -58.85 10.38
CA ALA A 4 12.10 -57.60 10.54
C ALA A 4 10.58 -57.79 10.44
N ASN A 5 9.81 -56.97 11.17
CA ASN A 5 8.77 -56.08 10.64
C ASN A 5 7.83 -55.61 11.75
N ASP A 6 8.00 -54.36 12.18
CA ASP A 6 6.94 -53.56 12.80
C ASP A 6 6.59 -52.46 11.79
N SER A 7 5.43 -52.60 11.13
CA SER A 7 4.83 -51.57 10.27
C SER A 7 3.33 -51.79 10.23
N ALA A 8 2.67 -51.46 11.34
CA ALA A 8 1.32 -50.91 11.33
C ALA A 8 1.43 -49.42 10.90
N THR A 9 0.55 -48.80 10.14
CA THR A 9 -0.86 -49.08 9.84
C THR A 9 -1.18 -48.36 8.53
N VAL A 10 -1.75 -49.06 7.56
CA VAL A 10 -2.39 -48.46 6.39
C VAL A 10 -3.84 -48.19 6.76
N SER A 11 -4.21 -46.92 6.93
CA SER A 11 -5.60 -46.46 6.83
C SER A 11 -5.65 -45.43 5.73
N ALA A 12 -6.14 -45.88 4.58
CA ALA A 12 -6.45 -45.06 3.43
C ALA A 12 -7.85 -44.45 3.63
N GLU A 13 -7.98 -43.13 3.58
CA GLU A 13 -9.24 -42.44 3.23
C GLU A 13 -8.92 -41.15 2.45
N VAL A 14 -8.99 -41.29 1.12
CA VAL A 14 -9.63 -40.43 0.10
C VAL A 14 -9.68 -38.90 0.27
N GLN A 15 -8.96 -38.22 -0.63
CA GLN A 15 -9.25 -36.98 -1.40
C GLN A 15 -10.54 -36.17 -1.14
N ALA A 16 -10.37 -34.86 -0.93
CA ALA A 16 -11.03 -33.73 -1.64
C ALA A 16 -10.47 -32.41 -1.06
N ASP A 17 -9.65 -31.68 -1.82
CA ASP A 17 -10.01 -30.41 -2.49
C ASP A 17 -10.58 -29.33 -1.56
N VAL A 18 -9.85 -28.21 -1.45
CA VAL A 18 -10.35 -26.82 -1.58
C VAL A 18 -9.14 -25.89 -1.41
N THR A 19 -8.77 -25.30 -2.54
CA THR A 19 -8.13 -24.00 -2.73
C THR A 19 -8.43 -22.97 -1.64
N THR A 20 -7.41 -22.15 -1.35
CA THR A 20 -7.43 -20.71 -0.97
C THR A 20 -6.59 -20.48 0.28
N ASP A 21 -5.32 -20.17 0.07
CA ASP A 21 -4.77 -19.02 0.77
C ASP A 21 -3.81 -18.33 -0.20
N GLU A 22 -4.36 -17.34 -0.88
CA GLU A 22 -3.62 -16.38 -1.70
C GLU A 22 -2.71 -15.62 -0.74
N ALA A 23 -1.53 -16.18 -0.49
CA ALA A 23 -0.44 -15.45 0.13
C ALA A 23 -0.10 -14.30 -0.81
N GLN A 24 -0.62 -13.13 -0.48
CA GLN A 24 -0.35 -11.84 -1.08
C GLN A 24 1.16 -11.61 -1.15
N ALA A 25 1.79 -12.12 -2.20
CA ALA A 25 3.07 -11.64 -2.69
C ALA A 25 2.78 -10.35 -3.46
N GLU A 26 2.31 -9.33 -2.74
CA GLU A 26 2.36 -7.96 -3.22
C GLU A 26 3.84 -7.68 -3.49
N GLN A 27 4.17 -7.59 -4.77
CA GLN A 27 5.47 -7.17 -5.26
C GLN A 27 5.80 -5.83 -4.60
N LYS A 28 6.62 -5.88 -3.55
CA LYS A 28 7.19 -4.72 -2.89
C LYS A 28 7.97 -3.97 -3.96
N ALA A 29 7.38 -2.92 -4.52
CA ALA A 29 8.04 -2.09 -5.50
C ALA A 29 9.42 -1.72 -4.95
N ASP A 30 10.47 -1.99 -5.71
CA ASP A 30 11.85 -1.70 -5.31
C ASP A 30 11.98 -0.18 -5.11
N HIS A 31 11.75 0.28 -3.88
CA HIS A 31 11.96 1.67 -3.52
C HIS A 31 13.45 1.96 -3.68
N GLU A 32 13.77 2.90 -4.56
CA GLU A 32 15.15 3.38 -4.70
C GLU A 32 15.67 3.83 -3.34
N ALA A 33 16.87 3.38 -2.96
CA ALA A 33 17.43 3.69 -1.66
C ALA A 33 17.66 5.21 -1.51
N HIS A 34 16.78 5.88 -0.76
CA HIS A 34 16.80 7.34 -0.58
C HIS A 34 17.96 7.83 0.30
N ILE A 35 18.64 6.95 1.03
CA ILE A 35 19.73 7.29 1.95
C ILE A 35 20.97 6.52 1.54
N LYS A 36 22.09 7.23 1.35
CA LYS A 36 23.38 6.66 0.96
C LYS A 36 24.47 7.01 1.97
N VAL A 37 25.24 6.01 2.39
CA VAL A 37 26.47 6.20 3.17
C VAL A 37 27.57 6.66 2.22
N LEU A 38 28.07 7.88 2.43
CA LEU A 38 29.14 8.45 1.59
C LEU A 38 30.55 8.10 2.11
N ARG A 39 30.71 7.91 3.42
CA ARG A 39 31.99 7.61 4.07
C ARG A 39 31.79 6.75 5.32
N GLY A 40 32.81 5.94 5.63
CA GLY A 40 32.83 5.04 6.78
C GLY A 40 32.19 3.68 6.50
N GLN A 41 32.37 2.75 7.43
CA GLN A 41 31.74 1.43 7.43
C GLN A 41 30.90 1.33 8.71
N PRO A 42 29.65 1.82 8.72
CA PRO A 42 28.80 1.73 9.90
C PRO A 42 28.54 0.26 10.25
N SER A 43 28.46 -0.03 11.54
CA SER A 43 28.05 -1.37 12.00
C SER A 43 26.54 -1.57 11.84
N ASP A 44 26.11 -2.83 11.84
CA ASP A 44 24.68 -3.16 11.74
C ASP A 44 23.88 -2.59 12.93
N GLU A 45 24.52 -2.48 14.10
CA GLU A 45 23.92 -1.88 15.31
C GLU A 45 23.66 -0.38 15.13
N GLU A 46 24.61 0.35 14.54
CA GLU A 46 24.47 1.79 14.26
C GLU A 46 23.39 2.05 13.21
N MET A 47 23.30 1.19 12.19
CA MET A 47 22.26 1.28 11.18
C MET A 47 20.87 1.01 11.77
N ALA A 48 20.75 0.01 12.66
CA ALA A 48 19.51 -0.27 13.36
C ALA A 48 19.07 0.90 14.25
N ALA A 49 20.01 1.50 14.98
CA ALA A 49 19.74 2.69 15.79
C ALA A 49 19.26 3.87 14.94
N LEU A 50 19.88 4.11 13.78
CA LEU A 50 19.45 5.14 12.83
C LEU A 50 18.02 4.90 12.34
N MET A 51 17.70 3.67 11.93
CA MET A 51 16.36 3.33 11.45
C MET A 51 15.30 3.47 12.54
N ALA A 52 15.62 3.13 13.79
CA ALA A 52 14.71 3.33 14.92
C ALA A 52 14.39 4.82 15.12
N VAL A 53 15.40 5.70 15.05
CA VAL A 53 15.20 7.15 15.16
C VAL A 53 14.40 7.69 13.97
N LEU A 54 14.71 7.28 12.74
CA LEU A 54 13.95 7.72 11.56
C LEU A 54 12.50 7.22 11.58
N GLY A 55 12.26 5.98 12.01
CA GLY A 55 10.92 5.41 12.12
C GLY A 55 10.07 6.13 13.16
N THR A 56 10.68 6.58 14.26
CA THR A 56 9.97 7.35 15.30
C THR A 56 9.74 8.82 14.91
N ALA A 57 10.70 9.45 14.21
CA ALA A 57 10.56 10.82 13.73
C ALA A 57 9.67 10.95 12.49
N GLY A 58 9.61 9.90 11.66
CA GLY A 58 8.97 9.91 10.34
C GLY A 58 7.44 10.04 10.37
N GLY A 59 6.80 9.91 11.53
CA GLY A 59 5.34 9.85 11.66
C GLY A 59 4.81 8.61 10.95
N GLY A 60 4.27 7.65 11.71
CA GLY A 60 3.71 6.43 11.13
C GLY A 60 2.71 6.73 10.02
N ASP A 61 2.60 5.81 9.05
CA ASP A 61 1.70 5.89 7.89
C ASP A 61 0.39 6.53 8.32
N ALA A 62 0.21 7.80 7.93
CA ALA A 62 -1.05 8.49 8.12
C ALA A 62 -1.98 7.84 7.11
N GLY A 63 -2.56 6.69 7.52
CA GLY A 63 -3.53 5.93 6.75
C GLY A 63 -4.51 6.89 6.08
N PRO A 64 -4.96 6.56 4.86
CA PRO A 64 -5.36 7.51 3.81
C PRO A 64 -5.97 8.76 4.43
N VAL A 65 -5.16 9.82 4.50
CA VAL A 65 -5.57 11.09 5.11
C VAL A 65 -6.91 11.42 4.50
N VAL A 66 -7.94 11.55 5.35
CA VAL A 66 -9.24 12.09 4.94
C VAL A 66 -8.93 13.52 4.52
N ARG A 67 -8.55 13.67 3.25
CA ARG A 67 -8.24 14.97 2.68
C ARG A 67 -9.55 15.71 2.67
N ASP A 68 -9.58 16.85 3.35
CA ASP A 68 -10.65 17.81 3.16
C ASP A 68 -10.87 17.98 1.66
N ARG A 69 -12.14 18.02 1.25
CA ARG A 69 -12.50 18.10 -0.17
C ARG A 69 -11.78 19.30 -0.78
N ASN A 70 -10.83 19.02 -1.67
CA ASN A 70 -10.12 20.07 -2.37
C ASN A 70 -11.06 20.66 -3.43
N LEU A 71 -11.68 21.79 -3.09
CA LEU A 71 -12.54 22.54 -4.00
C LEU A 71 -11.73 23.36 -5.02
N TRP A 72 -10.39 23.37 -4.91
CA TRP A 72 -9.52 24.15 -5.78
C TRP A 72 -8.99 23.26 -6.90
N GLY A 73 -9.16 23.72 -8.14
CA GLY A 73 -8.60 23.05 -9.32
C GLY A 73 -9.56 22.08 -10.01
N HIS A 74 -10.86 22.16 -9.75
CA HIS A 74 -11.84 21.44 -10.53
C HIS A 74 -11.74 21.90 -12.00
N PRO A 75 -11.81 21.01 -13.01
CA PRO A 75 -11.65 21.40 -14.40
C PRO A 75 -12.61 22.52 -14.81
N VAL A 76 -13.81 22.56 -14.22
CA VAL A 76 -14.82 23.64 -14.42
C VAL A 76 -14.25 25.05 -14.22
N ASP A 77 -13.32 25.23 -13.29
CA ASP A 77 -12.75 26.54 -12.95
C ASP A 77 -11.80 27.04 -14.05
N LYS A 78 -11.28 26.11 -14.87
CA LYS A 78 -10.35 26.40 -15.98
C LYS A 78 -11.07 26.74 -17.29
N LEU A 79 -12.39 26.54 -17.39
CA LEU A 79 -13.11 26.82 -18.65
C LEU A 79 -13.25 28.32 -18.86
N ARG A 80 -12.83 28.78 -20.04
CA ARG A 80 -12.96 30.18 -20.50
C ARG A 80 -14.33 30.45 -21.12
N TYR A 81 -15.39 30.06 -20.43
CA TYR A 81 -16.73 30.53 -20.79
C TYR A 81 -16.96 31.94 -20.26
N SER A 82 -17.74 32.72 -21.00
CA SER A 82 -18.23 34.00 -20.50
C SER A 82 -19.05 33.80 -19.21
N ILE A 83 -19.05 34.80 -18.33
CA ILE A 83 -19.62 34.71 -16.99
C ILE A 83 -21.13 34.44 -16.98
N TYR A 84 -21.83 34.87 -18.03
CA TYR A 84 -23.26 34.64 -18.24
C TYR A 84 -23.57 33.36 -19.03
N SER A 85 -22.57 32.54 -19.35
CA SER A 85 -22.79 31.27 -20.03
C SER A 85 -23.51 30.29 -19.12
N TRP A 86 -24.68 29.82 -19.56
CA TRP A 86 -25.45 28.81 -18.84
C TRP A 86 -24.68 27.48 -18.69
N GLN A 87 -23.79 27.15 -19.62
CA GLN A 87 -22.88 25.99 -19.49
C GLN A 87 -21.94 26.13 -18.29
N ARG A 88 -21.41 27.34 -18.03
CA ARG A 88 -20.55 27.61 -16.87
C ARG A 88 -21.32 27.52 -15.56
N VAL A 89 -22.52 28.14 -15.52
CA VAL A 89 -23.38 28.16 -14.33
C VAL A 89 -23.78 26.75 -13.92
N THR A 90 -24.27 25.95 -14.87
CA THR A 90 -24.74 24.59 -14.58
C THR A 90 -23.62 23.64 -14.16
N LEU A 91 -22.45 23.69 -14.81
CA LEU A 91 -21.31 22.87 -14.43
C LEU A 91 -20.79 23.26 -13.04
N LEU A 92 -20.73 24.56 -12.73
CA LEU A 92 -20.31 25.05 -11.42
C LEU A 92 -21.29 24.62 -10.32
N GLU A 93 -22.60 24.75 -10.55
CA GLU A 93 -23.63 24.29 -9.60
C GLU A 93 -23.54 22.78 -9.35
N ARG A 94 -23.36 21.96 -10.39
CA ARG A 94 -23.26 20.50 -10.24
C ARG A 94 -22.01 20.05 -9.50
N THR A 95 -20.91 20.77 -9.64
CA THR A 95 -19.59 20.35 -9.14
C THR A 95 -19.31 20.92 -7.76
N HIS A 96 -19.73 22.15 -7.50
CA HIS A 96 -19.46 22.85 -6.24
C HIS A 96 -20.68 22.90 -5.30
N MET A 97 -21.92 22.91 -5.82
CA MET A 97 -23.12 23.13 -4.99
C MET A 97 -23.95 21.87 -4.71
N ARG A 98 -23.91 20.84 -5.57
CA ARG A 98 -24.63 19.58 -5.32
C ARG A 98 -23.80 18.64 -4.44
N ARG A 99 -24.32 18.34 -3.25
CA ARG A 99 -23.88 17.27 -2.35
C ARG A 99 -24.78 16.05 -2.51
#